data_AF-A0A7S3N907-F1
#
_entry.id   AF-A0A7S3N907-F1
#
_cell.length_a   1.000
_cell.length_b   1.000
_cell.length_c   1.000
_cell.angle_alpha   90.00
_cell.angle_beta   90.00
_cell.angle_gamma   90.00
#
_symmetry.space_group_name_H-M   'P 1'
#
loop_
_entity.id
_entity.type
_entity.pdbx_description
1 polymer ?
#
loop_
_entity_poly.entity_id
_entity_poly.type
_entity_poly.pdbx_seq_one_letter_code
_entity_poly.pdbx_strand_id
1 'polypeptide(L)'
;MVIVGTGNVNHDEIVDMAEEKFGKVRKESPGQRRNTHKPQYTSSMLYVKDDDMTEANVGVFYNAADWKHKDYYGFLLLQRIFGPYSNESHADHFSNILHQYPSIAEKIEYFPELTKHEC
;
A
#
# COMPACT_ATOMS: atom_id res chain seq x y z
N MET A 1 8.16 20.36 7.16
CA MET A 1 7.48 20.84 5.95
C MET A 1 8.42 20.62 4.78
N VAL A 2 7.92 20.12 3.65
CA VAL A 2 8.68 19.94 2.43
C VAL A 2 7.87 20.56 1.30
N ILE A 3 8.47 21.45 0.51
CA ILE A 3 7.84 22.03 -0.68
C ILE A 3 8.36 21.22 -1.87
N VAL A 4 7.44 20.74 -2.70
CA VAL A 4 7.77 19.94 -3.88
C VAL A 4 7.13 20.62 -5.09
N GLY A 5 7.96 20.99 -6.07
CA GLY A 5 7.52 21.46 -7.38
C GLY A 5 7.85 20.42 -8.44
N THR A 6 6.87 20.07 -9.27
CA THR A 6 7.02 19.09 -10.36
C THR A 6 6.51 19.71 -11.66
N GLY A 7 7.22 19.46 -12.77
CA GLY A 7 6.85 19.96 -14.11
C GLY A 7 7.86 20.96 -14.67
N ASN A 8 7.40 21.84 -15.55
CA ASN A 8 8.24 22.89 -16.15
C ASN A 8 8.40 24.08 -15.19
N VAL A 9 9.21 23.88 -14.15
CA VAL A 9 9.48 24.87 -13.11
C VAL A 9 10.99 24.99 -12.92
N ASN A 10 11.48 26.22 -12.74
CA ASN A 10 12.87 26.45 -12.39
C ASN A 10 13.05 26.26 -10.87
N HIS A 11 14.10 25.54 -10.48
CA HIS A 11 14.41 25.29 -9.08
C HIS A 11 14.67 26.60 -8.32
N ASP A 12 15.44 27.51 -8.93
CA ASP A 12 15.87 28.75 -8.28
C ASP A 12 14.66 29.65 -7.96
N GLU A 13 13.72 29.78 -8.90
CA GLU A 13 12.49 30.56 -8.71
C GLU A 13 11.61 29.99 -7.58
N ILE A 14 11.55 28.65 -7.45
CA ILE A 14 10.80 28.01 -6.37
C ILE A 14 11.46 28.28 -5.01
N VAL A 15 12.78 28.26 -4.95
CA VAL A 15 13.52 28.58 -3.72
C VAL A 15 13.29 30.03 -3.33
N ASP A 16 13.39 30.97 -4.27
CA ASP A 16 13.15 32.40 -4.03
C ASP A 16 11.73 32.66 -3.51
N MET A 17 10.72 32.07 -4.16
CA MET A 17 9.32 32.19 -3.70
C MET A 17 9.10 31.52 -2.34
N ALA A 18 9.78 30.40 -2.07
CA ALA A 18 9.69 29.72 -0.79
C ALA A 18 10.28 30.57 0.34
N GLU A 19 11.41 31.24 0.10
CA GLU A 19 12.00 32.17 1.05
C GLU A 19 11.09 33.38 1.30
N GLU A 20 10.54 33.98 0.24
CA GLU A 20 9.65 35.15 0.35
C GLU A 20 8.39 34.85 1.17
N LYS A 21 7.70 33.73 0.87
CA LYS A 21 6.40 33.41 1.48
C LYS A 21 6.52 32.64 2.79
N PHE A 22 7.48 31.72 2.89
CA PHE A 22 7.60 30.79 4.03
C PHE A 22 8.82 31.04 4.93
N GLY A 23 9.68 32.03 4.64
CA GLY A 23 10.85 32.34 5.47
C GLY A 23 10.54 32.74 6.92
N LYS A 24 9.31 33.21 7.19
CA LYS A 24 8.84 33.60 8.53
C LYS A 24 8.14 32.48 9.30
N VAL A 25 8.05 31.27 8.75
CA VAL A 25 7.41 30.14 9.43
C VAL A 25 8.26 29.71 10.63
N ARG A 26 7.60 29.40 11.76
CA ARG A 26 8.28 28.92 12.97
C ARG A 26 9.00 27.59 12.68
N LYS A 27 10.30 27.56 12.98
CA LYS A 27 11.16 26.36 12.79
C LYS A 27 10.91 25.29 13.84
N GLU A 28 10.39 25.68 15.00
CA GLU A 28 10.17 24.79 16.14
C GLU A 28 8.68 24.82 16.55
N SER A 29 8.16 23.63 16.83
CA SER A 29 6.84 23.47 17.44
C SER A 29 6.99 23.46 18.96
N PRO A 30 6.12 24.16 19.72
CA PRO A 30 6.16 24.16 21.19
C PRO A 30 5.70 22.83 21.83
N GLY A 31 5.37 21.80 21.02
CA GLY A 31 4.89 20.51 21.51
C GLY A 31 5.96 19.44 21.58
N GLN A 32 5.88 18.57 22.59
CA GLN A 32 6.68 17.35 22.67
C GLN A 32 6.42 16.47 21.44
N ARG A 33 7.50 15.94 20.83
CA ARG A 33 7.41 15.08 19.65
C ARG A 33 6.57 13.83 19.97
N ARG A 34 5.35 13.77 19.42
CA ARG A 34 4.46 12.60 19.54
C ARG A 34 5.06 11.41 18.77
N ASN A 35 4.81 10.19 19.24
CA ASN A 35 5.25 8.92 18.61
C ASN A 35 6.78 8.73 18.51
N THR A 36 7.49 8.79 19.64
CA THR A 36 8.90 8.36 19.72
C THR A 36 9.07 6.84 19.75
N HIS A 37 7.98 6.09 19.94
CA HIS A 37 8.03 4.65 20.14
C HIS A 37 8.11 3.95 18.80
N LYS A 38 8.99 2.95 18.69
CA LYS A 38 9.08 2.12 17.50
C LYS A 38 7.82 1.25 17.42
N PRO A 39 7.08 1.25 16.30
CA PRO A 39 5.95 0.35 16.13
C PRO A 39 6.43 -1.10 16.23
N GLN A 40 5.67 -1.92 16.96
CA GLN A 40 5.93 -3.35 17.08
C GLN A 40 4.76 -4.10 16.43
N TYR A 41 5.09 -5.06 15.56
CA TYR A 41 4.10 -5.94 14.97
C TYR A 41 3.68 -6.97 16.00
N THR A 42 2.37 -7.01 16.29
CA THR A 42 1.75 -8.03 17.15
C THR A 42 0.81 -8.86 16.29
N SER A 43 0.95 -10.17 16.33
CA SER A 43 0.00 -11.07 15.70
C SER A 43 -1.30 -11.05 16.50
N SER A 44 -2.31 -10.37 15.97
CA SER A 44 -3.65 -10.30 16.56
C SER A 44 -4.69 -10.48 15.46
N MET A 45 -5.85 -10.97 15.85
CA MET A 45 -6.97 -11.23 14.95
C MET A 45 -8.17 -10.41 15.41
N LEU A 46 -8.74 -9.65 14.50
CA LEU A 46 -9.93 -8.84 14.73
C LEU A 46 -11.04 -9.36 13.84
N TYR A 47 -12.18 -9.67 14.44
CA TYR A 47 -13.38 -10.07 13.73
C TYR A 47 -14.44 -8.98 13.89
N VAL A 48 -14.93 -8.47 12.78
CA VAL A 48 -16.10 -7.60 12.72
C VAL A 48 -17.16 -8.38 11.97
N LYS A 49 -18.21 -8.79 12.68
CA LYS A 49 -19.31 -9.54 12.10
C LYS A 49 -20.43 -8.55 11.77
N ASP A 50 -20.80 -8.52 10.49
CA ASP A 50 -21.97 -7.82 9.98
C ASP A 50 -22.73 -8.80 9.08
N ASP A 51 -23.96 -9.16 9.49
CA ASP A 51 -24.80 -10.12 8.76
C ASP A 51 -25.55 -9.46 7.57
N ASP A 52 -25.54 -8.13 7.47
CA ASP A 52 -26.18 -7.38 6.36
C ASP A 52 -25.21 -7.11 5.19
N MET A 53 -23.91 -7.39 5.36
CA MET A 53 -22.92 -7.26 4.29
C MET A 53 -23.05 -8.40 3.27
N THR A 54 -23.01 -8.04 1.97
CA THR A 54 -23.10 -9.00 0.86
C THR A 54 -21.82 -9.81 0.64
N GLU A 55 -20.68 -9.32 1.14
CA GLU A 55 -19.36 -9.88 0.90
C GLU A 55 -18.52 -9.90 2.18
N ALA A 56 -17.70 -10.94 2.36
CA ALA A 56 -16.78 -11.06 3.48
C ALA A 56 -15.37 -10.55 3.08
N ASN A 57 -14.92 -9.46 3.71
CA ASN A 57 -13.60 -8.89 3.46
C ASN A 57 -12.59 -9.39 4.50
N VAL A 58 -11.52 -10.04 4.06
CA VAL A 58 -10.48 -10.60 4.93
C VAL A 58 -9.11 -10.06 4.55
N GLY A 59 -8.41 -9.47 5.52
CA GLY A 59 -7.04 -8.98 5.37
C GLY A 59 -6.07 -9.79 6.23
N VAL A 60 -5.04 -10.37 5.60
CA VAL A 60 -3.95 -11.07 6.30
C VAL A 60 -2.64 -10.37 5.98
N PHE A 61 -1.91 -9.96 7.02
CA PHE A 61 -0.70 -9.16 6.90
C PHE A 61 0.44 -9.78 7.70
N TYR A 62 1.65 -9.70 7.14
CA TYR A 62 2.89 -10.10 7.80
C TYR A 62 3.71 -8.86 8.17
N ASN A 63 4.66 -9.03 9.08
CA ASN A 63 5.63 -7.99 9.39
C ASN A 63 6.52 -7.72 8.16
N ALA A 64 6.32 -6.56 7.54
CA ALA A 64 7.05 -6.16 6.34
C ALA A 64 8.25 -5.26 6.68
N ALA A 65 9.17 -5.15 5.72
CA ALA A 65 10.37 -4.34 5.86
C ALA A 65 10.06 -2.83 5.74
N ASP A 66 10.82 -2.00 6.46
CA ASP A 66 10.72 -0.54 6.41
C ASP A 66 11.25 0.02 5.07
N TRP A 67 10.91 1.28 4.73
CA TRP A 67 11.32 1.94 3.48
C TRP A 67 12.84 2.01 3.26
N LYS A 68 13.63 2.00 4.35
CA LYS A 68 15.11 1.99 4.29
C LYS A 68 15.73 0.61 4.40
N HIS A 69 14.93 -0.45 4.56
CA HIS A 69 15.45 -1.80 4.77
C HIS A 69 16.02 -2.37 3.46
N LYS A 70 17.09 -3.16 3.54
CA LYS A 70 17.73 -3.76 2.36
C LYS A 70 16.77 -4.62 1.54
N ASP A 71 15.86 -5.30 2.21
CA ASP A 71 14.88 -6.22 1.59
C ASP A 71 13.63 -5.52 1.05
N TYR A 72 13.53 -4.18 1.14
CA TYR A 72 12.36 -3.42 0.69
C TYR A 72 11.96 -3.76 -0.75
N TYR A 73 12.94 -3.77 -1.68
CA TYR A 73 12.69 -4.12 -3.07
C TYR A 73 12.34 -5.60 -3.27
N GLY A 74 12.79 -6.49 -2.38
CA GLY A 74 12.40 -7.90 -2.37
C GLY A 74 10.92 -8.08 -2.04
N PHE A 75 10.41 -7.34 -1.05
CA PHE A 75 8.98 -7.33 -0.73
C PHE A 75 8.13 -6.72 -1.86
N LEU A 76 8.62 -5.67 -2.52
CA LEU A 76 7.94 -5.11 -3.69
C LEU A 76 7.91 -6.10 -4.88
N LEU A 77 8.95 -6.89 -5.06
CA LEU A 77 8.95 -7.96 -6.07
C LEU A 77 7.94 -9.05 -5.68
N LEU A 78 7.92 -9.48 -4.42
CA LEU A 78 6.96 -10.45 -3.91
C LEU A 78 5.52 -9.99 -4.11
N GLN A 79 5.21 -8.73 -3.83
CA GLN A 79 3.90 -8.12 -4.07
C GLN A 79 3.50 -8.19 -5.56
N ARG A 80 4.45 -7.94 -6.47
CA ARG A 80 4.22 -8.04 -7.92
C ARG A 80 4.05 -9.46 -8.41
N ILE A 81 4.77 -10.43 -7.83
CA ILE A 81 4.61 -11.85 -8.15
C ILE A 81 3.21 -12.33 -7.78
N PHE A 82 2.67 -11.88 -6.63
CA PHE A 82 1.29 -12.18 -6.28
C PHE A 82 0.29 -11.49 -7.19
N GLY A 83 0.58 -10.25 -7.59
CA GLY A 83 -0.24 -9.48 -8.54
C GLY A 83 -1.65 -9.15 -8.01
N PRO A 84 -2.35 -8.22 -8.64
CA PRO A 84 -3.79 -8.07 -8.42
C PRO A 84 -4.55 -9.21 -9.13
N TYR A 85 -5.69 -9.59 -8.59
CA TYR A 85 -6.62 -10.54 -9.22
C TYR A 85 -8.02 -9.93 -9.17
N SER A 86 -8.67 -9.85 -10.33
CA SER A 86 -10.07 -9.46 -10.46
C SER A 86 -10.75 -10.39 -11.47
N ASN A 87 -11.99 -10.76 -11.16
CA ASN A 87 -12.79 -11.64 -12.01
C ASN A 87 -13.07 -11.01 -13.38
N GLU A 88 -13.21 -9.68 -13.45
CA GLU A 88 -13.47 -8.95 -14.69
C GLU A 88 -12.26 -8.92 -15.64
N SER A 89 -11.04 -8.76 -15.12
CA SER A 89 -9.83 -8.65 -15.95
C SER A 89 -9.34 -10.00 -16.50
N HIS A 90 -9.85 -11.12 -15.99
CA HIS A 90 -9.40 -12.47 -16.38
C HIS A 90 -10.50 -13.31 -17.04
N ALA A 91 -11.62 -12.70 -17.41
CA ALA A 91 -12.80 -13.40 -17.93
C ALA A 91 -12.61 -14.08 -19.30
N ASP A 92 -11.64 -13.65 -20.11
CA ASP A 92 -11.41 -14.20 -21.46
C ASP A 92 -10.64 -15.53 -21.47
N HIS A 93 -10.22 -16.04 -20.31
CA HIS A 93 -9.28 -17.16 -20.25
C HIS A 93 -9.68 -18.35 -19.35
N PHE A 94 -10.96 -18.46 -18.98
CA PHE A 94 -11.52 -19.62 -18.24
C PHE A 94 -11.35 -21.01 -18.89
N SER A 95 -10.66 -21.13 -20.04
CA SER A 95 -10.49 -22.40 -20.76
C SER A 95 -9.15 -23.11 -20.52
N ASN A 96 -8.16 -22.49 -19.85
CA ASN A 96 -6.82 -23.08 -19.76
C ASN A 96 -6.19 -23.01 -18.35
N ILE A 97 -6.51 -24.02 -17.55
CA ILE A 97 -6.11 -24.22 -16.14
C ILE A 97 -4.59 -24.20 -15.94
N LEU A 98 -3.79 -24.52 -16.96
CA LEU A 98 -2.34 -24.67 -16.85
C LEU A 98 -1.54 -23.36 -16.98
N HIS A 99 -2.15 -22.26 -17.42
CA HIS A 99 -1.39 -21.12 -17.93
C HIS A 99 -1.50 -19.80 -17.16
N GLN A 100 -2.27 -19.68 -16.08
CA GLN A 100 -2.71 -18.33 -15.68
C GLN A 100 -2.67 -17.89 -14.23
N TYR A 101 -2.44 -18.79 -13.29
CA TYR A 101 -2.49 -18.38 -11.89
C TYR A 101 -1.19 -18.70 -11.16
N PRO A 102 -0.59 -17.76 -10.41
CA PRO A 102 0.29 -18.18 -9.33
C PRO A 102 -0.50 -19.14 -8.44
N SER A 103 0.11 -20.22 -7.96
CA SER A 103 -0.57 -21.32 -7.21
C SER A 103 -1.54 -20.90 -6.08
N ILE A 104 -1.45 -19.66 -5.59
CA ILE A 104 -2.40 -19.07 -4.63
C ILE A 104 -3.69 -18.59 -5.32
N ALA A 105 -3.62 -18.01 -6.51
CA ALA A 105 -4.79 -17.62 -7.30
C ALA A 105 -5.55 -18.84 -7.85
N GLU A 106 -4.88 -19.95 -8.16
CA GLU A 106 -5.53 -21.23 -8.52
C GLU A 106 -6.41 -21.74 -7.36
N LYS A 107 -5.94 -21.58 -6.12
CA LYS A 107 -6.73 -21.93 -4.92
C LYS A 107 -7.87 -20.96 -4.64
N ILE A 108 -7.78 -19.71 -5.10
CA ILE A 108 -8.85 -18.71 -4.98
C ILE A 108 -9.94 -19.00 -6.02
N GLU A 109 -9.60 -19.39 -7.25
CA GLU A 109 -10.58 -19.76 -8.29
C GLU A 109 -11.47 -20.95 -7.89
N TYR A 110 -10.97 -21.89 -7.09
CA TYR A 110 -11.79 -22.98 -6.53
C TYR A 110 -12.95 -22.47 -5.65
N PHE A 111 -12.90 -21.20 -5.26
CA PHE A 111 -13.91 -20.47 -4.49
C PHE A 111 -14.24 -19.15 -5.23
N PRO A 112 -15.04 -19.20 -6.31
CA PRO A 112 -15.32 -18.06 -7.20
C PRO A 112 -15.92 -16.82 -6.49
N GLU A 113 -16.40 -16.98 -5.26
CA GLU A 113 -16.85 -15.93 -4.35
C GLU A 113 -15.75 -15.05 -3.74
N LEU A 114 -14.47 -15.44 -3.81
CA LEU A 114 -13.37 -14.69 -3.22
C LEU A 114 -12.72 -13.74 -4.22
N THR A 115 -12.80 -12.43 -3.94
CA THR A 115 -12.13 -11.38 -4.72
C THR A 115 -11.04 -10.72 -3.89
N LYS A 116 -9.86 -10.50 -4.48
CA LYS A 116 -8.77 -9.75 -3.84
C LYS A 116 -9.01 -8.26 -3.99
N HIS A 117 -9.15 -7.54 -2.88
CA HIS A 117 -9.28 -6.09 -2.89
C HIS A 117 -7.89 -5.40 -2.98
N GLU A 118 -7.76 -4.37 -3.81
CA GLU A 118 -6.58 -3.50 -3.86
C GLU A 118 -6.61 -2.49 -2.70
N CYS A 119 -5.44 -2.15 -2.13
CA CYS A 119 -5.31 -1.09 -1.12
C CYS A 119 -4.30 -0.06 -1.59
#